data_AF-A0A4Q3AHB1-F1
#
_entry.id   AF-A0A4Q3AHB1-F1
#
_cell.length_a   1.000
_cell.length_b   1.000
_cell.length_c   1.000
_cell.angle_alpha   90.00
_cell.angle_beta   90.00
_cell.angle_gamma   90.00
#
_symmetry.space_group_name_H-M   'P 1'
#
loop_
_entity.id
_entity.type
_entity.pdbx_description
1 polymer ?
#
loop_
_entity_poly.entity_id
_entity_poly.type
_entity_poly.pdbx_seq_one_letter_code
_entity_poly.pdbx_strand_id
1 'polypeptide(L)'
;MEGMSEVERVWGVSLPSGLASLVIDARDACWLASGEMVRLPFPAFTLQQMVDAKLVAGDWEIADGLVPIMGDFHDLVCLDYRRAAEPVVILLDDDRNETALFDSFDEFFSALCVAPERTDGPIKKIVEKDSWLDF
;
A
#
# COMPACT_ATOMS: atom_id res chain seq x y z
N MET A 1 -19.74 -4.24 -6.15
CA MET A 1 -19.90 -2.77 -6.22
C MET A 1 -20.23 -2.18 -4.84
N GLU A 2 -21.03 -2.87 -4.00
CA GLU A 2 -21.40 -2.40 -2.64
C GLU A 2 -20.20 -2.05 -1.74
N GLY A 3 -19.11 -2.84 -1.76
CA GLY A 3 -17.93 -2.55 -0.94
C GLY A 3 -17.18 -1.27 -1.32
N MET A 4 -17.14 -0.89 -2.61
CA MET A 4 -16.46 0.35 -3.02
C MET A 4 -17.23 1.57 -2.50
N SER A 5 -18.56 1.55 -2.61
CA SER A 5 -19.40 2.64 -2.12
C SER A 5 -19.29 2.85 -0.61
N GLU A 6 -18.99 1.79 0.15
CA GLU A 6 -18.76 1.93 1.59
C GLU A 6 -17.41 2.59 1.89
N VAL A 7 -16.34 2.19 1.21
CA VAL A 7 -15.02 2.84 1.34
C VAL A 7 -15.13 4.33 0.99
N GLU A 8 -15.76 4.66 -0.14
CA GLU A 8 -16.02 6.03 -0.57
C GLU A 8 -16.77 6.84 0.49
N ARG A 9 -17.82 6.26 1.08
CA ARG A 9 -18.62 6.89 2.14
C ARG A 9 -17.82 7.13 3.42
N VAL A 10 -17.01 6.16 3.84
CA VAL A 10 -16.25 6.21 5.11
C VAL A 10 -15.07 7.17 5.01
N TRP A 11 -14.40 7.20 3.85
CA TRP A 11 -13.26 8.09 3.59
C TRP A 11 -13.67 9.45 3.04
N GLY A 12 -14.91 9.60 2.54
CA GLY A 12 -15.40 10.85 1.95
C GLY A 12 -14.77 11.18 0.60
N VAL A 13 -14.39 10.17 -0.19
CA VAL A 13 -13.70 10.32 -1.48
C VAL A 13 -14.39 9.51 -2.58
N SER A 14 -14.01 9.73 -3.83
CA SER A 14 -14.37 8.86 -4.96
C SER A 14 -13.19 7.97 -5.34
N LEU A 15 -13.38 6.66 -5.34
CA LEU A 15 -12.31 5.72 -5.64
C LEU A 15 -12.07 5.62 -7.16
N PRO A 16 -10.83 5.38 -7.60
CA PRO A 16 -10.54 5.10 -9.01
C PRO A 16 -11.29 3.84 -9.49
N SER A 17 -11.82 3.87 -10.71
CA SER A 17 -12.64 2.78 -11.26
C SER A 17 -11.89 1.44 -11.39
N GLY A 18 -10.55 1.48 -11.48
CA GLY A 18 -9.70 0.29 -11.55
C GLY A 18 -9.32 -0.31 -10.19
N LEU A 19 -9.65 0.34 -9.06
CA LEU A 19 -9.17 -0.10 -7.75
C LEU A 19 -9.65 -1.50 -7.37
N ALA A 20 -10.87 -1.88 -7.76
CA ALA A 20 -11.38 -3.24 -7.51
C ALA A 20 -10.50 -4.33 -8.15
N SER A 21 -9.80 -4.02 -9.24
CA SER A 21 -8.87 -4.95 -9.87
C SER A 21 -7.57 -5.09 -9.07
N LEU A 22 -7.14 -4.04 -8.36
CA LEU A 22 -5.96 -4.11 -7.48
C LEU A 22 -6.16 -5.08 -6.31
N VAL A 23 -7.38 -5.16 -5.76
CA VAL A 23 -7.71 -6.01 -4.60
C VAL A 23 -7.36 -7.49 -4.82
N ILE A 24 -7.40 -7.95 -6.07
CA ILE A 24 -7.09 -9.33 -6.45
C ILE A 24 -5.75 -9.46 -7.20
N ASP A 25 -5.00 -8.36 -7.28
CA ASP A 25 -3.72 -8.32 -7.98
C ASP A 25 -2.60 -8.85 -7.08
N ALA A 26 -1.71 -9.65 -7.67
CA ALA A 26 -0.59 -10.27 -6.97
C ALA A 26 0.74 -9.57 -7.25
N ARG A 27 0.75 -8.50 -8.07
CA ARG A 27 1.94 -7.72 -8.40
C ARG A 27 2.36 -6.89 -7.18
N ASP A 28 3.63 -7.02 -6.80
CA ASP A 28 4.23 -6.49 -5.56
C ASP A 28 5.33 -5.45 -5.84
N ALA A 29 5.41 -4.95 -7.07
CA ALA A 29 6.35 -3.91 -7.47
C ALA A 29 5.76 -3.03 -8.58
N CYS A 30 6.44 -1.92 -8.88
CA CYS A 30 6.13 -1.06 -10.02
C CYS A 30 7.41 -0.52 -10.67
N TRP A 31 7.31 -0.15 -11.95
CA TRP A 31 8.36 0.56 -12.67
C TRP A 31 8.10 2.07 -12.64
N LEU A 32 9.05 2.83 -12.12
CA LEU A 32 9.03 4.29 -12.22
C LEU A 32 9.37 4.74 -13.63
N ALA A 33 8.98 5.97 -14.00
CA ALA A 33 9.33 6.58 -15.28
C ALA A 33 10.85 6.67 -15.54
N SER A 34 11.65 6.68 -14.46
CA SER A 34 13.12 6.61 -14.52
C SER A 34 13.67 5.26 -15.01
N GLY A 35 12.84 4.22 -15.06
CA GLY A 35 13.25 2.84 -15.30
C GLY A 35 13.72 2.11 -14.03
N GLU A 36 13.60 2.71 -12.86
CA GLU A 36 13.84 2.06 -11.58
C GLU A 36 12.64 1.20 -11.16
N MET A 37 12.90 0.01 -10.60
CA MET A 37 11.86 -0.84 -10.03
C MET A 37 11.77 -0.61 -8.52
N VAL A 38 10.58 -0.29 -8.03
CA VAL A 38 10.30 -0.15 -6.60
C VAL A 38 9.43 -1.31 -6.14
N ARG A 39 9.85 -2.00 -5.07
CA ARG A 39 8.99 -2.98 -4.38
C ARG A 39 7.97 -2.24 -3.55
N LEU A 40 6.73 -2.71 -3.61
CA LEU A 40 5.60 -2.15 -2.89
C LEU A 40 5.34 -2.97 -1.63
N PRO A 41 4.83 -2.35 -0.56
CA PRO A 41 4.34 -3.09 0.59
C PRO A 41 3.10 -3.90 0.16
N PHE A 42 3.16 -5.21 0.37
CA PHE A 42 2.17 -6.20 -0.08
C PHE A 42 1.55 -6.88 1.15
N PRO A 43 0.24 -7.21 1.15
CA PRO A 43 -0.70 -7.25 0.04
C PRO A 43 -1.47 -5.96 -0.24
N ALA A 44 -2.17 -5.93 -1.38
CA ALA A 44 -3.27 -4.99 -1.58
C ALA A 44 -4.36 -5.21 -0.52
N PHE A 45 -4.93 -4.11 -0.05
CA PHE A 45 -6.03 -4.16 0.90
C PHE A 45 -7.30 -4.64 0.20
N THR A 46 -8.03 -5.51 0.88
CA THR A 46 -9.44 -5.72 0.57
C THR A 46 -10.26 -4.46 0.86
N LEU A 47 -11.41 -4.32 0.22
CA LEU A 47 -12.32 -3.20 0.48
C LEU A 47 -12.70 -3.10 1.97
N GLN A 48 -12.88 -4.25 2.66
CA GLN A 48 -13.14 -4.26 4.09
C GLN A 48 -11.95 -3.75 4.89
N GLN A 49 -10.72 -4.17 4.56
CA GLN A 49 -9.52 -3.63 5.22
C GLN A 49 -9.36 -2.13 5.01
N MET A 50 -9.75 -1.60 3.85
CA MET A 50 -9.78 -0.14 3.64
C MET A 50 -10.80 0.55 4.55
N VAL A 51 -11.97 -0.05 4.78
CA VAL A 51 -12.97 0.47 5.74
C VAL A 51 -12.40 0.42 7.16
N ASP A 52 -11.87 -0.73 7.57
CA ASP A 52 -11.31 -0.95 8.91
C ASP A 52 -10.11 -0.03 9.16
N ALA A 53 -9.31 0.26 8.13
CA ALA A 53 -8.19 1.17 8.21
C ALA A 53 -8.60 2.58 8.64
N LYS A 54 -9.81 3.04 8.27
CA LYS A 54 -10.28 4.36 8.72
C LYS A 54 -10.46 4.43 10.24
N LEU A 55 -10.81 3.30 10.88
CA LEU A 55 -11.04 3.24 12.32
C LEU A 55 -9.77 3.48 13.13
N VAL A 56 -8.62 3.09 12.58
CA VAL A 56 -7.31 3.17 13.25
C VAL A 56 -6.38 4.20 12.62
N ALA A 57 -6.78 4.86 11.52
CA ALA A 57 -5.95 5.82 10.79
C ALA A 57 -5.34 6.90 11.70
N GLY A 58 -6.11 7.41 12.66
CA GLY A 58 -5.63 8.41 13.62
C GLY A 58 -4.56 7.88 14.58
N ASP A 59 -4.71 6.63 15.05
CA ASP A 59 -3.73 5.99 15.94
C ASP A 59 -2.40 5.72 15.22
N TRP A 60 -2.46 5.55 13.89
CA TRP A 60 -1.30 5.35 13.03
C TRP A 60 -0.81 6.63 12.36
N GLU A 61 -1.30 7.81 12.75
CA GLU A 61 -0.87 9.11 12.21
C GLU A 61 -1.06 9.24 10.68
N ILE A 62 -2.02 8.51 10.12
CA ILE A 62 -2.39 8.62 8.70
C ILE A 62 -3.25 9.87 8.52
N ALA A 63 -2.73 10.85 7.78
CA ALA A 63 -3.42 12.12 7.55
C ALA A 63 -4.76 11.95 6.82
N ASP A 64 -5.74 12.81 7.15
CA ASP A 64 -6.99 12.85 6.41
C ASP A 64 -6.74 13.14 4.92
N GLY A 65 -7.47 12.43 4.06
CA GLY A 65 -7.28 12.46 2.60
C GLY A 65 -6.24 11.47 2.07
N LEU A 66 -5.50 10.75 2.94
CA LEU A 66 -4.68 9.60 2.55
C LEU A 66 -5.48 8.31 2.75
N VAL A 67 -5.77 7.60 1.66
CA VAL A 67 -6.51 6.33 1.71
C VAL A 67 -5.56 5.17 1.45
N PRO A 68 -5.25 4.31 2.45
CA PRO A 68 -4.40 3.14 2.26
C PRO A 68 -5.03 2.12 1.32
N ILE A 69 -4.26 1.64 0.34
CA ILE A 69 -4.69 0.65 -0.65
C ILE A 69 -3.80 -0.61 -0.69
N MET A 70 -2.59 -0.55 -0.12
CA MET A 70 -1.70 -1.71 0.01
C MET A 70 -0.78 -1.55 1.24
N GLY A 71 -0.34 -2.65 1.82
CA GLY A 71 0.74 -2.69 2.80
C GLY A 71 0.41 -3.38 4.12
N ASP A 72 1.00 -2.91 5.22
CA ASP A 72 0.87 -3.54 6.54
C ASP A 72 0.82 -2.55 7.72
N PHE A 73 0.57 -1.27 7.45
CA PHE A 73 0.59 -0.13 8.38
C PHE A 73 1.96 0.37 8.84
N HIS A 74 3.03 -0.41 8.63
CA HIS A 74 4.39 0.14 8.72
C HIS A 74 4.71 0.86 7.41
N ASP A 75 4.58 0.16 6.29
CA ASP A 75 4.70 0.74 4.97
C ASP A 75 3.36 0.65 4.24
N LEU A 76 2.93 1.75 3.61
CA LEU A 76 1.64 1.84 2.93
C LEU A 76 1.76 2.46 1.54
N VAL A 77 1.03 1.89 0.58
CA VAL A 77 0.66 2.64 -0.63
C VAL A 77 -0.66 3.34 -0.36
N CYS A 78 -0.69 4.65 -0.57
CA CYS A 78 -1.86 5.49 -0.31
C CYS A 78 -2.28 6.25 -1.57
N LEU A 79 -3.60 6.46 -1.71
CA LEU A 79 -4.17 7.47 -2.59
C LEU A 79 -4.22 8.81 -1.83
N ASP A 80 -3.58 9.85 -2.38
CA ASP A 80 -3.56 11.18 -1.77
C ASP A 80 -4.54 12.15 -2.46
N TYR A 81 -5.62 12.45 -1.76
CA TYR A 81 -6.68 13.37 -2.18
C TYR A 81 -6.55 14.79 -1.61
N ARG A 82 -5.49 15.10 -0.86
CA ARG A 82 -5.39 16.39 -0.14
C ARG A 82 -5.28 17.60 -1.07
N ARG A 83 -4.91 17.37 -2.34
CA ARG A 83 -4.69 18.44 -3.34
C ARG A 83 -5.72 18.46 -4.46
N ALA A 84 -6.31 17.32 -4.81
CA ALA A 84 -7.22 17.17 -5.93
C ALA A 84 -8.19 16.01 -5.72
N ALA A 85 -9.30 16.01 -6.47
CA ALA A 85 -10.26 14.93 -6.46
C ALA A 85 -9.73 13.66 -7.16
N GLU A 86 -8.84 13.84 -8.13
CA GLU A 86 -8.06 12.75 -8.72
C GLU A 86 -6.80 12.55 -7.87
N PRO A 87 -6.62 11.38 -7.24
CA PRO A 87 -5.53 11.18 -6.28
C PRO A 87 -4.22 10.85 -6.98
N VAL A 88 -3.13 11.37 -6.42
CA VAL A 88 -1.79 10.86 -6.71
C VAL A 88 -1.54 9.59 -5.88
N VAL A 89 -0.62 8.74 -6.31
CA VAL A 89 -0.22 7.55 -5.56
C VAL A 89 1.09 7.80 -4.85
N ILE A 90 1.11 7.60 -3.54
CA ILE A 90 2.28 7.80 -2.69
C ILE A 90 2.65 6.53 -1.93
N LEU A 91 3.94 6.41 -1.60
CA LEU A 91 4.43 5.51 -0.56
C LEU A 91 4.55 6.31 0.74
N LEU A 92 4.03 5.74 1.83
CA LEU A 92 4.15 6.24 3.20
C LEU A 92 4.94 5.20 3.99
N ASP A 93 6.08 5.60 4.56
CA ASP A 93 6.93 4.69 5.36
C ASP A 93 6.55 4.71 6.86
N ASP A 94 7.27 3.90 7.65
CA ASP A 94 7.03 3.75 9.10
C ASP A 94 7.22 5.06 9.87
N ASP A 95 8.08 5.94 9.38
CA ASP A 95 8.34 7.27 9.93
C ASP A 95 7.38 8.35 9.36
N ARG A 96 6.40 7.94 8.54
CA ARG A 96 5.42 8.81 7.86
C ARG A 96 6.03 9.78 6.85
N ASN A 97 7.19 9.44 6.30
CA ASN A 97 7.70 10.16 5.14
C ASN A 97 6.90 9.77 3.90
N GLU A 98 6.56 10.77 3.10
CA GLU A 98 5.76 10.60 1.89
C GLU A 98 6.67 10.66 0.65
N THR A 99 6.56 9.64 -0.21
CA THR A 99 7.23 9.60 -1.51
C THR A 99 6.20 9.48 -2.61
N ALA A 100 6.09 10.48 -3.49
CA ALA A 100 5.21 10.40 -4.65
C ALA A 100 5.73 9.36 -5.65
N LEU A 101 4.85 8.46 -6.08
CA LEU A 101 5.16 7.41 -7.05
C LEU A 101 4.61 7.74 -8.44
N PHE A 102 3.32 8.08 -8.51
CA PHE A 102 2.60 8.33 -9.76
C PHE A 102 1.59 9.46 -9.60
N ASP A 103 1.33 10.19 -10.68
CA ASP A 103 0.39 11.32 -10.68
C ASP A 103 -1.08 10.85 -10.77
N SER A 104 -1.32 9.56 -11.06
CA SER A 104 -2.65 8.95 -11.07
C SER A 104 -2.62 7.47 -10.72
N PHE A 105 -3.78 6.94 -10.32
CA PHE A 105 -3.95 5.50 -10.10
C PHE A 105 -3.77 4.67 -11.38
N ASP A 106 -4.23 5.16 -12.52
CA ASP A 106 -4.16 4.40 -13.78
C ASP A 106 -2.71 4.23 -14.26
N GLU A 107 -1.88 5.25 -14.06
CA GLU A 107 -0.43 5.16 -14.30
C GLU A 107 0.22 4.13 -13.37
N PHE A 108 -0.08 4.20 -12.07
CA PHE A 108 0.40 3.23 -11.09
C PHE A 108 0.01 1.79 -11.47
N PHE A 109 -1.28 1.55 -11.75
CA PHE A 109 -1.79 0.22 -12.07
C PHE A 109 -1.18 -0.36 -13.36
N SER A 110 -0.90 0.50 -14.33
CA SER A 110 -0.22 0.14 -15.58
C SER A 110 1.26 -0.19 -15.36
N ALA A 111 1.89 0.44 -14.37
CA ALA A 111 3.29 0.24 -14.02
C ALA A 111 3.55 -0.98 -13.12
N LEU A 112 2.51 -1.55 -12.51
CA LEU A 112 2.62 -2.71 -11.64
C LEU A 112 3.26 -3.91 -12.35
N CYS A 113 4.18 -4.59 -11.66
CA CYS A 113 4.87 -5.79 -12.10
C CYS A 113 5.11 -6.75 -10.92
N VAL A 114 5.39 -8.01 -11.23
CA VAL A 114 5.87 -8.97 -10.22
C VAL A 114 7.36 -8.74 -10.03
N ALA A 115 7.79 -8.48 -8.81
CA ALA A 115 9.19 -8.36 -8.51
C ALA A 115 9.88 -9.72 -8.72
N PRO A 116 11.12 -9.75 -9.24
CA PRO A 116 11.86 -11.00 -9.33
C PRO A 116 12.02 -11.62 -7.93
N GLU A 117 12.07 -12.95 -7.84
CA GLU A 117 12.37 -13.59 -6.56
C GLU A 117 13.63 -12.97 -5.96
N ARG A 118 13.58 -12.65 -4.66
CA ARG A 118 14.82 -12.33 -3.94
C ARG A 118 15.70 -13.57 -4.09
N THR A 119 16.82 -13.42 -4.79
CA THR A 119 17.88 -14.41 -4.72
C THR A 119 18.45 -14.28 -3.32
N ASP A 120 17.82 -14.99 -2.38
CA ASP A 120 18.34 -15.10 -1.04
C ASP A 120 19.74 -15.70 -1.18
N GLY A 121 20.75 -14.87 -0.99
CA GLY A 121 22.09 -15.35 -0.66
C GLY A 121 21.95 -16.35 0.50
N PRO A 122 22.87 -17.32 0.62
CA PRO A 122 22.69 -18.48 1.50
C PRO A 122 22.19 -18.03 2.87
N ILE A 123 20.98 -18.51 3.22
CA ILE A 123 20.31 -18.25 4.48
C ILE A 123 21.36 -18.37 5.58
N LYS A 124 21.76 -17.24 6.19
CA LYS A 124 22.56 -17.27 7.40
C LYS A 124 21.67 -17.97 8.42
N LYS A 125 22.04 -19.22 8.71
CA LYS A 125 21.39 -20.09 9.69
C LYS A 125 20.82 -19.27 10.84
N ILE A 126 19.58 -19.58 11.23
CA ILE A 126 19.02 -19.18 12.52
C ILE A 126 20.13 -19.39 13.55
N VAL A 127 20.58 -18.31 14.17
CA VAL A 127 21.49 -18.42 15.31
C VAL A 127 20.61 -18.93 16.44
N GLU A 128 20.62 -20.24 16.65
CA GLU A 128 20.13 -20.88 17.88
C GLU A 128 21.05 -20.48 19.04
N LYS A 129 21.03 -19.21 19.44
CA LYS A 129 21.54 -18.80 20.74
C LYS A 129 20.60 -17.76 21.33
N ASP A 130 20.07 -18.15 22.48
CA ASP A 130 19.25 -17.38 23.40
C ASP A 130 17.74 -17.48 23.16
N SER A 131 17.24 -18.71 23.29
CA SER A 131 15.88 -18.92 23.82
C SER A 131 15.82 -18.27 25.21
N TRP A 132 15.06 -17.18 25.33
CA TRP A 132 14.76 -16.52 26.62
C TRP A 132 13.60 -17.19 27.37
N LEU A 133 13.22 -18.40 26.97
CA LEU A 133 12.16 -19.17 27.60
C LEU A 133 12.78 -20.40 28.27
N ASP A 134 13.23 -20.21 29.51
CA ASP A 134 13.42 -21.29 30.46
C ASP A 134 12.06 -21.58 31.11
N PHE A 135 11.44 -22.70 30.74
CA PHE A 135 10.31 -23.29 31.47
C PHE A 135 10.74 -24.61 32.11
#